data_AF-A0A6A9T2J5-F1
#
_entry.id   AF-A0A6A9T2J5-F1
#
_cell.length_a   1.000
_cell.length_b   1.000
_cell.length_c   1.000
_cell.angle_alpha   90.00
_cell.angle_beta   90.00
_cell.angle_gamma   90.00
#
_symmetry.space_group_name_H-M   'P 1'
#
loop_
_entity.id
_entity.type
_entity.pdbx_description
1 polymer ?
#
loop_
_entity_poly.entity_id
_entity_poly.type
_entity_poly.pdbx_seq_one_letter_code
_entity_poly.pdbx_strand_id
1 'polypeptide(L)'
;MSDEHDGTPGSGRLDRTRMETLARRSETHPLVVSWAFTPDRLSPRALEITLDPSAYPASIEAVRLEIHWFVTGDYYVHYVEIRTETRYQCRWDRHPKTDAPQTHVHPPPDAGDAEASPVGTHHLDVLFEVLDWVSEHVSTLHEA
;
A
#
# COMPACT_ATOMS: atom_id res chain seq x y z
N MET A 1 11.68 -16.27 14.95
CA MET A 1 12.84 -15.80 14.18
C MET A 1 12.51 -14.39 13.75
N SER A 2 13.46 -13.49 13.91
CA SER A 2 13.26 -12.10 14.29
C SER A 2 12.29 -11.30 13.41
N ASP A 3 11.24 -10.79 14.05
CA ASP A 3 10.54 -9.57 13.63
C ASP A 3 11.54 -8.41 13.71
N GLU A 4 12.26 -8.13 12.62
CA GLU A 4 12.86 -6.81 12.43
C GLU A 4 11.75 -5.86 11.99
N HIS A 5 10.98 -5.41 12.99
CA HIS A 5 10.35 -4.11 12.94
C HIS A 5 11.48 -3.09 12.72
N ASP A 6 11.72 -2.74 11.45
CA ASP A 6 12.51 -1.57 11.08
C ASP A 6 11.80 -0.34 11.65
N GLY A 7 12.04 -0.10 12.94
CA GLY A 7 11.57 1.04 13.69
C GLY A 7 12.30 2.27 13.19
N THR A 8 11.92 2.77 12.02
CA THR A 8 12.27 4.13 11.63
C THR A 8 11.50 5.08 12.57
N PRO A 9 12.17 5.95 13.33
CA PRO A 9 11.50 6.86 14.25
C PRO A 9 10.67 7.89 13.45
N GLY A 10 9.37 7.62 13.38
CA GLY A 10 8.27 8.56 13.19
C GLY A 10 8.40 9.56 12.05
N SER A 11 8.08 9.14 10.81
CA SER A 11 7.43 10.06 9.86
C SER A 11 6.25 10.67 10.61
N GLY A 12 6.28 11.98 10.89
CA GLY A 12 5.67 12.58 12.09
C GLY A 12 4.20 12.23 12.40
N ARG A 13 3.30 13.21 12.30
CA ARG A 13 1.87 12.99 12.58
C ARG A 13 1.18 12.47 11.33
N LEU A 14 0.31 11.47 11.47
CA LEU A 14 -0.56 11.04 10.37
C LEU A 14 -1.47 12.18 9.90
N ASP A 15 -1.57 12.35 8.59
CA ASP A 15 -2.45 13.30 7.93
C ASP A 15 -3.81 12.62 7.68
N ARG A 16 -4.65 12.63 8.72
CA ARG A 16 -5.98 11.99 8.70
C ARG A 16 -6.85 12.53 7.56
N THR A 17 -6.79 13.82 7.27
CA THR A 17 -7.58 14.47 6.21
C THR A 17 -7.18 13.95 4.83
N ARG A 18 -5.86 13.78 4.57
CA ARG A 18 -5.40 13.17 3.32
C ARG A 18 -5.77 11.70 3.24
N MET A 19 -5.60 10.94 4.33
CA MET A 19 -6.01 9.53 4.34
C MET A 19 -7.51 9.37 4.10
N GLU A 20 -8.36 10.21 4.67
CA GLU A 20 -9.80 10.21 4.36
C GLU A 20 -10.09 10.54 2.89
N THR A 21 -9.29 11.42 2.29
CA THR A 21 -9.43 11.76 0.87
C THR A 21 -9.02 10.58 -0.02
N LEU A 22 -7.92 9.90 0.32
CA LEU A 22 -7.50 8.66 -0.33
C LEU A 22 -8.59 7.59 -0.25
N ALA A 23 -9.15 7.39 0.94
CA ALA A 23 -10.20 6.42 1.21
C ALA A 23 -11.47 6.68 0.39
N ARG A 24 -11.97 7.92 0.38
CA ARG A 24 -13.13 8.28 -0.45
C ARG A 24 -12.85 8.14 -1.93
N ARG A 25 -11.62 8.43 -2.37
CA ARG A 25 -11.27 8.35 -3.78
C ARG A 25 -11.08 6.91 -4.25
N SER A 26 -10.57 6.02 -3.38
CA SER A 26 -10.39 4.61 -3.71
C SER A 26 -11.71 3.90 -4.02
N GLU A 27 -12.84 4.34 -3.43
CA GLU A 27 -14.18 3.83 -3.75
C GLU A 27 -14.55 3.95 -5.23
N THR A 28 -13.87 4.81 -5.99
CA THR A 28 -14.13 4.96 -7.43
C THR A 28 -13.46 3.89 -8.28
N HIS A 29 -12.59 3.06 -7.69
CA HIS A 29 -11.86 2.01 -8.39
C HIS A 29 -12.61 0.67 -8.31
N PRO A 30 -12.80 -0.07 -9.42
CA PRO A 30 -13.65 -1.25 -9.47
C PRO A 30 -13.17 -2.42 -8.58
N LEU A 31 -11.87 -2.51 -8.30
CA LEU A 31 -11.32 -3.53 -7.40
C LEU A 31 -11.55 -3.23 -5.91
N VAL A 32 -11.97 -2.02 -5.53
CA VAL A 32 -12.09 -1.63 -4.13
C VAL A 32 -13.47 -1.98 -3.60
N VAL A 33 -13.54 -2.81 -2.55
CA VAL A 33 -14.82 -3.23 -1.94
C VAL A 33 -15.15 -2.42 -0.69
N SER A 34 -14.15 -2.04 0.10
CA SER A 34 -14.34 -1.24 1.30
C SER A 34 -13.02 -0.64 1.78
N TRP A 35 -13.10 0.25 2.76
CA TRP A 35 -11.94 0.76 3.48
C TRP A 35 -12.29 1.00 4.95
N ALA A 36 -11.26 0.97 5.79
CA ALA A 36 -11.36 1.25 7.21
C ALA A 36 -10.10 1.95 7.73
N PHE A 37 -10.28 2.78 8.75
CA PHE A 37 -9.15 3.19 9.57
C PHE A 37 -8.86 2.11 10.62
N THR A 38 -7.60 1.76 10.81
CA THR A 38 -7.16 0.77 11.78
C THR A 38 -6.44 1.46 12.96
N PRO A 39 -6.65 1.05 14.22
CA PRO A 39 -7.69 0.11 14.66
C PRO A 39 -9.11 0.71 14.54
N ASP A 40 -9.24 2.05 14.54
CA ASP A 40 -10.53 2.72 14.44
C ASP A 40 -10.38 4.16 13.91
N ARG A 41 -11.52 4.82 13.64
CA ARG A 41 -11.57 6.20 13.13
C ARG A 41 -11.18 7.27 14.16
N LEU A 42 -11.24 6.97 15.47
CA LEU A 42 -10.95 7.95 16.52
C LEU A 42 -9.43 8.14 16.67
N SER A 43 -8.70 7.03 16.60
CA SER A 43 -7.23 6.98 16.72
C SER A 43 -6.60 6.14 15.60
N PRO A 44 -6.76 6.56 14.33
CA PRO A 44 -6.20 5.84 13.19
C PRO A 44 -4.68 5.77 13.26
N ARG A 45 -4.16 4.61 12.86
CA ARG A 45 -2.75 4.29 12.65
C ARG A 45 -2.47 4.04 11.17
N ALA A 46 -3.40 3.39 10.47
CA ALA A 46 -3.34 3.22 9.02
C ALA A 46 -4.74 3.35 8.40
N LEU A 47 -4.75 3.61 7.08
CA LEU A 47 -5.92 3.40 6.23
C LEU A 47 -5.73 2.04 5.57
N GLU A 48 -6.67 1.13 5.79
CA GLU A 48 -6.75 -0.13 5.07
C GLU A 48 -7.80 -0.02 3.96
N ILE A 49 -7.44 -0.38 2.75
CA ILE A 49 -8.36 -0.54 1.61
C ILE A 49 -8.42 -2.03 1.30
N THR A 50 -9.62 -2.61 1.41
CA THR A 50 -9.88 -4.00 1.05
C THR A 50 -10.19 -4.07 -0.44
N LEU A 51 -9.50 -4.98 -1.14
CA LEU A 51 -9.71 -5.26 -2.55
C LEU A 51 -10.58 -6.51 -2.72
N ASP A 52 -11.33 -6.60 -3.82
CA ASP A 52 -12.22 -7.72 -4.12
C ASP A 52 -11.42 -9.00 -4.40
N PRO A 53 -11.38 -9.99 -3.49
CA PRO A 53 -10.64 -11.22 -3.73
C PRO A 53 -11.24 -12.04 -4.87
N SER A 54 -12.52 -11.83 -5.25
CA SER A 54 -13.15 -12.54 -6.36
C SER A 54 -12.63 -12.11 -7.74
N ALA A 55 -11.95 -10.96 -7.80
CA ALA A 55 -11.22 -10.53 -8.99
C ALA A 55 -9.90 -11.28 -9.19
N TYR A 56 -9.43 -12.03 -8.19
CA TYR A 56 -8.17 -12.76 -8.19
C TYR A 56 -8.38 -14.27 -8.41
N PRO A 57 -7.34 -15.04 -8.80
CA PRO A 57 -7.38 -16.50 -8.74
C PRO A 57 -7.72 -17.04 -7.35
N ALA A 58 -8.39 -18.19 -7.30
CA ALA A 58 -8.89 -18.79 -6.06
C ALA A 58 -7.82 -19.14 -5.00
N SER A 59 -6.53 -19.15 -5.36
CA SER A 59 -5.41 -19.33 -4.43
C SER A 59 -5.09 -18.08 -3.60
N ILE A 60 -5.72 -16.94 -3.90
CA ILE A 60 -5.58 -15.67 -3.20
C ILE A 60 -6.82 -15.46 -2.33
N GLU A 61 -6.64 -15.48 -1.02
CA GLU A 61 -7.73 -15.54 -0.03
C GLU A 61 -8.15 -14.15 0.44
N ALA A 62 -7.21 -13.21 0.50
CA ALA A 62 -7.48 -11.83 0.89
C ALA A 62 -6.44 -10.89 0.26
N VAL A 63 -6.88 -9.69 -0.11
CA VAL A 63 -6.01 -8.66 -0.68
C VAL A 63 -6.34 -7.30 -0.09
N ARG A 64 -5.30 -6.54 0.28
CA ARG A 64 -5.44 -5.21 0.87
C ARG A 64 -4.30 -4.27 0.50
N LEU A 65 -4.59 -2.98 0.53
CA LEU A 65 -3.61 -1.91 0.64
C LEU A 65 -3.63 -1.35 2.06
N GLU A 66 -2.46 -1.20 2.69
CA GLU A 66 -2.30 -0.50 3.96
C GLU A 66 -1.52 0.81 3.71
N ILE A 67 -2.13 1.94 4.01
CA ILE A 67 -1.61 3.26 3.69
C ILE A 67 -1.33 4.05 4.97
N HIS A 68 -0.13 4.61 5.04
CA HIS A 68 0.26 5.63 6.00
C HIS A 68 0.60 6.89 5.24
N TRP A 69 -0.03 8.01 5.59
CA TRP A 69 0.30 9.31 5.01
C TRP A 69 0.58 10.30 6.13
N PHE A 70 1.69 11.03 6.04
CA PHE A 70 2.11 11.95 7.10
C PHE A 70 1.96 13.41 6.69
N VAL A 71 1.83 14.29 7.69
CA VAL A 71 1.76 15.74 7.47
C VAL A 71 3.03 16.28 6.80
N THR A 72 4.15 15.58 6.93
CA THR A 72 5.44 15.88 6.27
C THR A 72 5.38 15.63 4.75
N GLY A 73 4.40 14.89 4.26
CA GLY A 73 4.34 14.42 2.87
C GLY A 73 5.05 13.09 2.64
N ASP A 74 5.63 12.50 3.67
CA ASP A 74 6.11 11.11 3.65
C ASP A 74 4.91 10.15 3.60
N TYR A 75 5.12 8.96 3.05
CA TYR A 75 4.10 7.92 2.97
C TYR A 75 4.69 6.51 2.89
N TYR A 76 3.86 5.53 3.23
CA TYR A 76 4.06 4.12 2.94
C TYR A 76 2.74 3.57 2.40
N VAL A 77 2.79 2.87 1.27
CA VAL A 77 1.65 2.13 0.70
C VAL A 77 2.06 0.69 0.57
N HIS A 78 1.42 -0.22 1.31
CA HIS A 78 1.76 -1.63 1.35
C HIS A 78 0.65 -2.45 0.73
N TYR A 79 0.93 -3.04 -0.43
CA TYR A 79 0.08 -4.05 -1.04
C TYR A 79 0.39 -5.43 -0.45
N VAL A 80 -0.66 -6.15 -0.06
CA VAL A 80 -0.55 -7.48 0.55
C VAL A 80 -1.61 -8.40 -0.01
N GLU A 81 -1.17 -9.57 -0.47
CA GLU A 81 -2.00 -10.73 -0.75
C GLU A 81 -1.70 -11.83 0.26
N ILE A 82 -2.76 -12.36 0.85
CA ILE A 82 -2.71 -13.61 1.60
C ILE A 82 -3.06 -14.73 0.62
N ARG A 83 -2.08 -15.59 0.34
CA ARG A 83 -2.26 -16.79 -0.48
C ARG A 83 -2.29 -18.01 0.44
N THR A 84 -2.87 -19.11 -0.01
CA THR A 84 -3.06 -20.32 0.82
C THR A 84 -1.77 -20.83 1.48
N GLU A 85 -0.61 -20.67 0.84
CA GLU A 85 0.68 -21.14 1.39
C GLU A 85 1.71 -20.04 1.60
N THR A 86 1.51 -18.86 1.01
CA THR A 86 2.52 -17.80 0.95
C THR A 86 1.89 -16.42 1.10
N ARG A 87 2.74 -15.42 1.33
CA ARG A 87 2.36 -14.02 1.25
C ARG A 87 3.03 -13.42 0.03
N TYR A 88 2.29 -12.58 -0.69
CA TYR A 88 2.84 -11.75 -1.75
C TYR A 88 2.67 -10.28 -1.34
N GLN A 89 3.70 -9.47 -1.50
CA GLN A 89 3.69 -8.09 -1.05
C GLN A 89 4.59 -7.17 -1.88
N CYS A 90 4.16 -5.93 -2.02
CA CYS A 90 4.89 -4.83 -2.67
C CYS A 90 4.68 -3.57 -1.83
N ARG A 91 5.69 -2.69 -1.73
CA ARG A 91 5.58 -1.47 -0.91
C ARG A 91 6.12 -0.25 -1.63
N TRP A 92 5.37 0.86 -1.64
CA TRP A 92 5.84 2.16 -2.11
C TRP A 92 6.07 3.09 -0.95
N ASP A 93 7.29 3.59 -0.86
CA ASP A 93 7.76 4.34 0.27
C ASP A 93 8.28 5.70 -0.18
N ARG A 94 7.94 6.71 0.60
CA ARG A 94 8.57 8.01 0.53
C ARG A 94 8.98 8.44 1.93
N HIS A 95 10.28 8.44 2.19
CA HIS A 95 10.84 8.97 3.42
C HIS A 95 12.35 9.28 3.23
N PRO A 96 12.95 10.12 4.09
CA PRO A 96 14.39 10.30 4.08
C PRO A 96 15.12 8.97 4.29
N LYS A 97 16.07 8.65 3.40
CA LYS A 97 16.95 7.47 3.50
C LYS A 97 18.34 7.85 2.99
N THR A 98 19.39 7.43 3.69
CA THR A 98 20.78 7.80 3.36
C THR A 98 21.25 7.14 2.06
N ASP A 99 20.90 5.87 1.86
CA ASP A 99 21.46 5.02 0.80
C ASP A 99 20.44 4.68 -0.31
N ALA A 100 19.29 5.36 -0.35
CA ALA A 100 18.27 5.14 -1.36
C ALA A 100 17.60 6.47 -1.78
N PRO A 101 17.01 6.53 -2.99
CA PRO A 101 16.16 7.65 -3.37
C PRO A 101 15.03 7.85 -2.35
N GLN A 102 14.67 9.11 -2.11
CA GLN A 102 13.62 9.45 -1.15
C GLN A 102 12.30 8.75 -1.46
N THR A 103 11.95 8.62 -2.75
CA THR A 103 10.84 7.78 -3.21
C THR A 103 11.40 6.46 -3.75
N HIS A 104 10.99 5.34 -3.18
CA HIS A 104 11.43 4.02 -3.58
C HIS A 104 10.31 2.98 -3.50
N VAL A 105 10.50 1.86 -4.18
CA VAL A 105 9.59 0.71 -4.16
C VAL A 105 10.35 -0.50 -3.64
N HIS A 106 9.72 -1.26 -2.77
CA HIS A 106 10.13 -2.61 -2.38
C HIS A 106 9.34 -3.58 -3.25
N PRO A 107 9.97 -4.20 -4.26
CA PRO A 107 9.27 -4.95 -5.29
C PRO A 107 8.69 -6.27 -4.73
N PRO A 108 7.68 -6.83 -5.41
CA PRO A 108 7.23 -8.19 -5.11
C PRO A 108 8.28 -9.25 -5.44
N PRO A 109 8.14 -10.49 -4.92
CA PRO A 109 6.98 -11.00 -4.16
C PRO A 109 7.03 -10.73 -2.66
N ASP A 110 8.16 -10.29 -2.13
CA ASP A 110 8.45 -10.29 -0.70
C ASP A 110 8.74 -8.91 -0.13
N ALA A 111 8.56 -7.84 -0.92
CA ALA A 111 8.96 -6.48 -0.56
C ALA A 111 10.47 -6.42 -0.21
N GLY A 112 11.28 -7.01 -1.09
CA GLY A 112 12.74 -7.13 -0.97
C GLY A 112 13.49 -5.80 -1.09
N ASP A 113 14.67 -5.82 -1.69
CA ASP A 113 15.55 -4.63 -1.73
C ASP A 113 14.89 -3.43 -2.43
N ALA A 114 15.11 -2.23 -1.88
CA ALA A 114 14.49 -1.02 -2.37
C ALA A 114 15.07 -0.58 -3.73
N GLU A 115 14.18 -0.25 -4.66
CA GLU A 115 14.48 0.27 -5.98
C GLU A 115 13.93 1.69 -6.16
N ALA A 116 14.48 2.47 -7.09
CA ALA A 116 13.96 3.80 -7.37
C ALA A 116 12.52 3.72 -7.88
N SER A 117 11.61 4.48 -7.28
CA SER A 117 10.21 4.53 -7.72
C SER A 117 9.94 5.83 -8.47
N PRO A 118 9.25 5.79 -9.63
CA PRO A 118 8.81 7.00 -10.33
C PRO A 118 7.62 7.68 -9.64
N VAL A 119 7.02 7.04 -8.63
CA VAL A 119 5.76 7.46 -8.03
C VAL A 119 5.86 8.85 -7.42
N GLY A 120 4.83 9.65 -7.67
CA GLY A 120 4.81 11.08 -7.37
C GLY A 120 4.75 11.43 -5.87
N THR A 121 4.53 12.73 -5.61
CA THR A 121 4.38 13.28 -4.25
C THR A 121 2.94 13.66 -3.92
N HIS A 122 2.10 13.78 -4.94
CA HIS A 122 0.71 14.14 -4.77
C HIS A 122 -0.10 12.89 -4.44
N HIS A 123 -0.74 12.89 -3.26
CA HIS A 123 -1.47 11.74 -2.72
C HIS A 123 -2.44 11.03 -3.69
N LEU A 124 -3.16 11.76 -4.54
CA LEU A 124 -4.05 11.13 -5.51
C LEU A 124 -3.30 10.44 -6.66
N ASP A 125 -2.16 10.99 -7.06
CA ASP A 125 -1.34 10.43 -8.14
C ASP A 125 -0.75 9.11 -7.65
N VAL A 126 -0.22 9.10 -6.41
CA VAL A 126 0.25 7.87 -5.74
C VAL A 126 -0.85 6.81 -5.66
N LEU A 127 -2.06 7.19 -5.24
CA LEU A 127 -3.18 6.25 -5.14
C LEU A 127 -3.50 5.61 -6.48
N PHE A 128 -3.60 6.40 -7.55
CA PHE A 128 -3.96 5.88 -8.86
C PHE A 128 -2.85 5.06 -9.48
N GLU A 129 -1.60 5.47 -9.37
CA GLU A 129 -0.46 4.68 -9.86
C GLU A 129 -0.40 3.31 -9.17
N VAL A 130 -0.65 3.25 -7.86
CA VAL A 130 -0.72 1.98 -7.13
C VAL A 130 -1.92 1.13 -7.58
N LEU A 131 -3.10 1.71 -7.74
CA LEU A 131 -4.29 0.96 -8.15
C LEU A 131 -4.23 0.49 -9.63
N ASP A 132 -3.59 1.27 -10.49
CA ASP A 132 -3.30 0.89 -11.87
C ASP A 132 -2.32 -0.30 -11.89
N TRP A 133 -1.25 -0.24 -11.08
CA TRP A 133 -0.34 -1.38 -10.88
C TRP A 133 -1.06 -2.63 -10.36
N VAL A 134 -1.98 -2.47 -9.41
CA VAL A 134 -2.80 -3.59 -8.89
C VAL A 134 -3.66 -4.18 -10.00
N SER A 135 -4.28 -3.35 -10.84
CA SER A 135 -5.12 -3.81 -11.96
C SER A 135 -4.32 -4.57 -13.01
N GLU A 136 -3.11 -4.09 -13.31
CA GLU A 136 -2.17 -4.79 -14.19
C GLU A 136 -1.75 -6.12 -13.56
N HIS A 137 -1.41 -6.13 -12.26
CA HIS A 137 -1.05 -7.36 -11.56
C HIS A 137 -2.15 -8.41 -11.62
N VAL A 138 -3.40 -8.03 -11.32
CA VAL A 138 -4.57 -8.93 -11.45
C VAL A 138 -4.67 -9.48 -12.87
N SER A 139 -4.50 -8.63 -13.89
CA SER A 139 -4.57 -9.06 -15.29
C SER A 139 -3.50 -10.12 -15.59
N THR A 140 -2.25 -9.91 -15.15
CA THR A 140 -1.16 -10.89 -15.36
C THR A 140 -1.39 -12.21 -14.63
N LEU A 141 -2.06 -12.20 -13.48
CA LEU A 141 -2.38 -13.42 -12.74
C LEU A 141 -3.39 -14.32 -13.47
N HIS A 142 -4.22 -13.76 -14.37
CA HIS A 142 -5.16 -14.52 -15.20
C HIS A 142 -4.57 -14.95 -16.56
N GLU A 143 -3.43 -14.39 -16.96
CA GLU A 143 -2.71 -14.78 -18.17
C GLU A 143 -1.70 -15.91 -17.96
N ALA A 144 -1.32 -16.17 -16.71
CA ALA A 144 -0.36 -17.20 -16.29
C ALA A 144 -0.98 -18.59 -16.17
#